data_AF-A0A0C2BZT2-F1
#
_entry.id   AF-A0A0C2BZT2-F1
#
_cell.length_a   1.000
_cell.length_b   1.000
_cell.length_c   1.000
_cell.angle_alpha   90.00
_cell.angle_beta   90.00
_cell.angle_gamma   90.00
#
_symmetry.space_group_name_H-M   'P 1'
#
loop_
_entity.id
_entity.type
_entity.pdbx_description
1 polymer ?
#
loop_
_entity_poly.entity_id
_entity_poly.type
_entity_poly.pdbx_seq_one_letter_code
_entity_poly.pdbx_strand_id
1 'polypeptide(L)'
;MGGIPHPRDCSKCLCPGGYSGKLCNERPSGCGEVLTATTEYRDLQKTLDNPQLPENEGFEKCTYWIEVGVVSRHLVSGAPAGAKIEVKIENIRGKYVAVDGCPIHGVEIKSQLDQKATGYRYNAEVLPVCHVNDVEVNPGRAIY
;
A
#
# COMPACT_ATOMS: atom_id res chain seq x y z
N MET A 1 -11.95 4.79 7.38
CA MET A 1 -11.30 5.21 6.13
C MET A 1 -12.30 5.90 5.23
N GLY A 2 -11.87 6.90 4.47
CA GLY A 2 -12.75 7.69 3.61
C GLY A 2 -11.97 8.57 2.64
N GLY A 3 -12.45 8.69 1.40
CA GLY A 3 -11.87 9.58 0.40
C GLY A 3 -12.30 11.04 0.57
N ILE A 4 -12.09 11.85 -0.46
CA ILE A 4 -12.64 13.21 -0.52
C ILE A 4 -14.04 13.10 -1.14
N PRO A 5 -15.11 13.68 -0.56
CA PRO A 5 -16.44 13.63 -1.15
C PRO A 5 -16.42 14.07 -2.61
N HIS A 6 -17.05 13.30 -3.49
CA HIS A 6 -17.02 13.60 -4.91
C HIS A 6 -17.85 14.87 -5.19
N PRO A 7 -17.30 15.87 -5.91
CA PRO A 7 -17.88 17.22 -5.98
C PRO A 7 -19.24 17.29 -6.69
N ARG A 8 -19.59 16.27 -7.48
CA ARG A 8 -20.88 16.17 -8.19
C ARG A 8 -21.81 15.08 -7.65
N ASP A 9 -21.34 14.25 -6.73
CA ASP A 9 -22.10 13.12 -6.20
C ASP A 9 -21.62 12.82 -4.78
N CYS A 10 -22.26 13.46 -3.80
CA CYS A 10 -21.88 13.34 -2.39
C CYS A 10 -22.08 11.94 -1.81
N SER A 11 -22.69 11.01 -2.56
CA SER A 11 -22.84 9.63 -2.11
C SER A 11 -21.57 8.80 -2.28
N LYS A 12 -20.61 9.26 -3.09
CA LYS A 12 -19.33 8.57 -3.32
C LYS A 12 -18.12 9.45 -3.01
N CYS A 13 -16.98 8.81 -2.89
CA CYS A 13 -15.71 9.46 -2.60
C CYS A 13 -14.73 9.32 -3.77
N LEU A 14 -13.90 10.35 -3.97
CA LEU A 14 -12.65 10.27 -4.72
C LEU A 14 -11.61 9.58 -3.84
N CYS A 15 -11.10 8.44 -4.29
CA CYS A 15 -10.24 7.59 -3.47
C CYS A 15 -8.76 7.94 -3.59
N PRO A 16 -8.04 7.96 -2.46
CA PRO A 16 -6.58 8.00 -2.51
C PRO A 16 -6.02 6.71 -3.11
N GLY A 17 -4.76 6.75 -3.56
CA GLY A 17 -4.06 5.56 -4.05
C GLY A 17 -4.03 4.47 -2.99
N GLY A 18 -4.25 3.22 -3.41
CA GLY A 18 -4.38 2.08 -2.49
C GLY A 18 -5.82 1.80 -2.03
N TYR A 19 -6.80 2.63 -2.41
CA TYR A 19 -8.21 2.50 -2.02
C TYR A 19 -9.18 2.54 -3.20
N SER A 20 -10.31 1.85 -3.03
CA SER A 20 -11.42 1.78 -3.98
C SER A 20 -12.77 1.64 -3.27
N GLY A 21 -13.83 1.46 -4.06
CA GLY A 21 -15.20 1.35 -3.57
C GLY A 21 -15.86 2.72 -3.40
N LYS A 22 -17.17 2.70 -3.14
CA LYS A 22 -17.98 3.93 -3.04
C LYS A 22 -17.48 4.88 -1.95
N LEU A 23 -16.99 4.33 -0.84
CA LEU A 23 -16.53 5.08 0.32
C LEU A 23 -15.01 5.04 0.53
N CYS A 24 -14.24 4.48 -0.41
CA CYS A 24 -12.78 4.32 -0.29
C CYS A 24 -12.39 3.50 0.95
N ASN A 25 -13.05 2.36 1.11
CA ASN A 25 -12.87 1.40 2.19
C ASN A 25 -12.65 -0.03 1.68
N GLU A 26 -12.41 -0.16 0.38
CA GLU A 26 -12.11 -1.42 -0.30
C GLU A 26 -10.72 -1.34 -0.91
N ARG A 27 -10.07 -2.49 -1.08
CA ARG A 27 -8.81 -2.59 -1.82
C ARG A 27 -9.11 -2.49 -3.32
N PRO A 28 -8.33 -1.74 -4.12
CA PRO A 28 -8.44 -1.73 -5.57
C PRO A 28 -8.44 -3.14 -6.16
N SER A 29 -9.31 -3.36 -7.15
CA SER A 29 -9.27 -4.57 -7.96
C SER A 29 -7.97 -4.64 -8.77
N GLY A 30 -7.49 -5.85 -9.05
CA GLY A 30 -6.22 -6.08 -9.75
C GLY A 30 -5.25 -6.84 -8.86
N CYS A 31 -3.96 -6.74 -9.17
CA CYS A 31 -2.92 -7.45 -8.43
C CYS A 31 -2.72 -6.91 -7.01
N GLY A 32 -2.11 -7.74 -6.17
CA GLY A 32 -1.99 -7.53 -4.73
C GLY A 32 -3.08 -8.25 -3.94
N GLU A 33 -2.98 -8.19 -2.61
CA GLU A 33 -3.82 -8.99 -1.71
C GLU A 33 -3.90 -8.37 -0.30
N VAL A 34 -4.81 -8.88 0.52
CA VAL A 34 -4.82 -8.58 1.96
C VAL A 34 -3.95 -9.63 2.65
N LEU A 35 -2.88 -9.18 3.29
CA LEU A 35 -1.92 -9.99 4.03
C LEU A 35 -2.18 -9.86 5.53
N THR A 36 -2.10 -10.99 6.22
CA THR A 36 -2.17 -11.01 7.68
C THR A 36 -0.75 -11.04 8.25
N ALA A 37 -0.40 -10.01 9.02
CA ALA A 37 0.85 -9.96 9.77
C ALA A 37 0.85 -10.99 10.90
N THR A 38 1.98 -11.70 11.02
CA THR A 38 2.29 -12.67 12.08
C THR A 38 3.51 -12.19 12.86
N THR A 39 3.90 -12.92 13.91
CA THR A 39 5.13 -12.64 14.67
C THR A 39 6.40 -13.04 13.93
N GLU A 40 6.27 -13.73 12.80
CA GLU A 40 7.39 -14.18 11.97
C GLU A 40 7.38 -13.43 10.64
N TYR A 41 8.58 -13.14 10.13
CA TYR A 41 8.73 -12.56 8.82
C TYR A 41 8.22 -13.52 7.74
N ARG A 42 7.49 -12.97 6.78
CA ARG A 42 7.04 -13.68 5.58
C ARG A 42 7.53 -12.92 4.37
N ASP A 43 8.13 -13.65 3.44
CA ASP A 43 8.63 -13.05 2.21
C ASP A 43 7.47 -12.69 1.29
N LEU A 44 7.50 -11.45 0.81
CA LEU A 44 6.62 -10.96 -0.25
C LEU A 44 7.48 -10.62 -1.46
N GLN A 45 7.38 -11.46 -2.50
CA GLN A 45 8.07 -11.22 -3.76
C GLN A 45 7.06 -10.88 -4.85
N LYS A 46 7.27 -9.75 -5.52
CA LYS A 46 6.45 -9.34 -6.66
C LYS A 46 7.33 -8.86 -7.81
N THR A 47 7.07 -9.44 -8.97
CA THR A 47 7.60 -8.97 -10.25
C THR A 47 6.48 -8.28 -11.02
N LEU A 48 6.74 -7.04 -11.45
CA LEU A 48 5.92 -6.30 -12.40
C LEU A 48 6.63 -6.41 -13.75
N ASP A 49 6.12 -7.25 -14.63
CA ASP A 49 6.64 -7.40 -15.98
C ASP A 49 5.46 -7.60 -16.92
N ASN A 50 4.89 -6.49 -17.37
CA ASN A 50 3.90 -6.50 -18.43
C ASN A 50 4.45 -5.76 -19.65
N PRO A 51 5.19 -6.46 -20.53
CA PRO A 51 5.79 -5.86 -21.72
C PRO A 51 4.76 -5.43 -22.77
N GLN A 52 3.47 -5.71 -22.55
CA GLN A 52 2.37 -5.35 -23.44
C GLN A 52 1.66 -4.06 -23.03
N LEU A 53 2.03 -3.46 -21.87
CA LEU A 53 1.46 -2.17 -21.49
C LEU A 53 2.10 -1.08 -22.35
N PRO A 54 1.30 -0.31 -23.11
CA PRO A 54 1.81 0.90 -23.74
C PRO A 54 2.35 1.84 -22.67
N GLU A 55 3.36 2.62 -23.04
CA GLU A 55 3.88 3.69 -22.19
C GLU A 55 2.70 4.59 -21.81
N ASN A 56 2.32 4.54 -20.54
CA ASN A 56 1.18 5.26 -19.99
C ASN A 56 1.71 6.21 -18.92
N GLU A 57 1.04 7.36 -18.75
CA GLU A 57 1.38 8.32 -17.70
C GLU A 57 1.18 7.76 -16.28
N GLY A 58 0.53 6.61 -16.15
CA GLY A 58 0.27 5.93 -14.89
C GLY A 58 1.14 4.69 -14.69
N PHE A 59 1.63 4.51 -13.45
CA PHE A 59 2.29 3.28 -13.03
C PHE A 59 1.30 2.11 -12.97
N GLU A 60 1.71 0.93 -13.41
CA GLU A 60 1.06 -0.31 -13.00
C GLU A 60 1.28 -0.49 -11.49
N LYS A 61 0.20 -0.74 -10.74
CA LYS A 61 0.24 -0.84 -9.28
C LYS A 61 -0.32 -2.17 -8.82
N CYS A 62 0.41 -2.85 -7.93
CA CYS A 62 -0.15 -3.87 -7.06
C CYS A 62 -0.33 -3.28 -5.66
N THR A 63 -1.54 -3.43 -5.12
CA THR A 63 -1.89 -2.91 -3.80
C THR A 63 -2.00 -4.04 -2.80
N TYR A 64 -1.16 -3.99 -1.78
CA TYR A 64 -1.15 -4.93 -0.66
C TYR A 64 -1.66 -4.24 0.59
N TRP A 65 -2.61 -4.86 1.30
CA TRP A 65 -3.06 -4.39 2.61
C TRP A 65 -2.53 -5.32 3.68
N ILE A 66 -1.66 -4.83 4.56
CA ILE A 66 -1.13 -5.63 5.67
C ILE A 66 -1.92 -5.29 6.93
N GLU A 67 -2.64 -6.29 7.45
CA GLU A 67 -3.48 -6.18 8.64
C GLU A 67 -2.94 -7.06 9.76
N VAL A 68 -3.07 -6.61 11.01
CA VAL A 68 -2.70 -7.45 12.15
C VAL A 68 -3.69 -8.60 12.30
N GLY A 69 -3.19 -9.84 12.27
CA GLY A 69 -4.00 -11.03 12.50
C GLY A 69 -4.54 -11.09 13.93
N VAL A 70 -5.85 -11.24 14.07
CA VAL A 70 -6.48 -11.47 15.36
C VAL A 70 -6.37 -12.96 15.70
N VAL A 71 -5.59 -13.30 16.72
CA VAL A 71 -5.74 -14.59 17.41
C VAL A 71 -7.13 -14.60 18.07
N SER A 72 -8.06 -15.36 17.48
CA SER A 72 -9.40 -15.79 17.97
C SER A 72 -9.75 -15.38 19.42
N ARG A 73 -10.92 -14.80 19.74
CA ARG A 73 -12.28 -15.05 19.25
C ARG A 73 -13.15 -13.85 19.66
N HIS A 74 -14.09 -13.49 18.80
CA HIS A 74 -15.30 -12.72 19.18
C HIS A 74 -15.10 -11.25 19.57
N LEU A 75 -14.52 -10.44 18.67
CA LEU A 75 -14.95 -9.07 18.36
C LEU A 75 -14.05 -8.52 17.26
N VAL A 76 -14.69 -7.91 16.26
CA VAL A 76 -14.06 -7.15 15.18
C VAL A 76 -13.62 -5.81 15.81
N SER A 77 -12.57 -5.82 16.63
CA SER A 77 -11.88 -4.61 17.13
C SER A 77 -10.53 -4.93 17.78
N GLY A 78 -9.45 -4.44 17.18
CA GLY A 78 -8.13 -4.27 17.83
C GLY A 78 -7.12 -5.37 17.54
N ALA A 79 -6.02 -5.00 16.89
CA ALA A 79 -4.74 -5.65 17.12
C ALA A 79 -4.41 -5.66 18.63
N PRO A 80 -3.59 -6.57 19.15
CA PRO A 80 -3.09 -6.47 20.53
C PRO A 80 -2.46 -5.08 20.74
N ALA A 81 -2.81 -4.40 21.83
CA ALA A 81 -2.27 -3.08 22.14
C ALA A 81 -0.72 -3.09 22.07
N GLY A 82 -0.14 -2.14 21.34
CA GLY A 82 1.31 -2.04 21.14
C GLY A 82 1.89 -2.95 20.05
N ALA A 83 1.07 -3.72 19.33
CA ALA A 83 1.53 -4.47 18.17
C ALA A 83 2.01 -3.52 17.06
N LYS A 84 3.22 -3.76 16.56
CA LYS A 84 3.79 -3.03 15.42
C LYS A 84 3.95 -4.01 14.26
N ILE A 85 3.66 -3.53 13.06
CA ILE A 85 3.97 -4.24 11.82
C ILE A 85 5.35 -3.75 11.37
N GLU A 86 6.28 -4.68 11.24
CA GLU A 86 7.60 -4.41 10.66
C GLU A 86 7.58 -4.82 9.18
N VAL A 87 8.00 -3.90 8.31
CA VAL A 87 8.17 -4.15 6.88
C VAL A 87 9.63 -3.92 6.54
N LYS A 88 10.30 -4.93 6.01
CA LYS A 88 11.69 -4.87 5.57
C LYS A 88 11.74 -5.00 4.05
N ILE A 89 12.28 -3.99 3.38
CA ILE A 89 12.55 -4.06 1.94
C ILE A 89 13.93 -4.70 1.77
N GLU A 90 13.96 -5.92 1.23
CA GLU A 90 15.23 -6.64 1.04
C GLU A 90 15.95 -6.23 -0.24
N ASN A 91 15.21 -6.13 -1.35
CA ASN A 91 15.79 -5.80 -2.64
C ASN A 91 14.72 -5.27 -3.60
N ILE A 92 15.08 -4.26 -4.40
CA ILE A 92 14.31 -3.79 -5.54
C ILE A 92 15.22 -3.93 -6.76
N ARG A 93 14.81 -4.74 -7.74
CA ARG A 93 15.59 -5.01 -8.95
C ARG A 93 14.80 -4.66 -10.19
N GLY A 94 15.51 -4.25 -11.24
CA GLY A 94 14.92 -3.91 -12.53
C GLY A 94 15.84 -3.00 -13.33
N LYS A 95 15.44 -2.65 -14.54
CA LYS A 95 16.11 -1.61 -15.31
C LYS A 95 15.63 -0.25 -14.81
N TYR A 96 16.54 0.72 -14.65
CA TYR A 96 16.20 2.08 -14.22
C TYR A 96 15.52 2.20 -12.84
N VAL A 97 15.72 1.22 -11.96
CA VAL A 97 15.32 1.26 -10.53
C VAL A 97 16.23 2.15 -9.68
N ALA A 98 17.14 2.88 -10.31
CA ALA A 98 18.18 3.71 -9.69
C ALA A 98 18.17 5.06 -10.42
N VAL A 99 16.97 5.64 -10.56
CA VAL A 99 16.76 6.95 -11.18
C VAL A 99 16.09 7.83 -10.16
N ASP A 100 16.64 9.02 -9.94
CA ASP A 100 16.13 10.00 -8.99
C ASP A 100 14.63 10.29 -9.20
N GLY A 101 13.88 10.33 -8.10
CA GLY A 101 12.42 10.53 -8.11
C GLY A 101 11.60 9.31 -8.54
N CYS A 102 12.28 8.25 -8.99
CA CYS A 102 11.76 6.93 -9.32
C CYS A 102 10.58 7.00 -10.30
N PRO A 103 10.86 7.57 -11.50
CA PRO A 103 9.86 7.81 -12.54
C PRO A 103 9.41 6.52 -13.24
N ILE A 104 10.06 5.38 -12.96
CA ILE A 104 9.86 4.14 -13.72
C ILE A 104 9.35 3.01 -12.80
N HIS A 105 9.99 2.79 -11.64
CA HIS A 105 9.59 1.75 -10.68
C HIS A 105 9.93 2.14 -9.24
N GLY A 106 9.18 1.61 -8.26
CA GLY A 106 9.50 1.81 -6.83
C GLY A 106 8.65 0.95 -5.88
N VAL A 107 8.66 1.31 -4.60
CA VAL A 107 7.77 0.79 -3.55
C VAL A 107 7.30 1.97 -2.71
N GLU A 108 5.98 2.11 -2.48
CA GLU A 108 5.38 3.09 -1.58
C GLU A 108 4.79 2.37 -0.36
N ILE A 109 5.26 2.70 0.85
CA ILE A 109 4.71 2.21 2.10
C ILE A 109 3.85 3.30 2.74
N LYS A 110 2.55 3.05 2.83
CA LYS A 110 1.63 3.92 3.58
C LYS A 110 1.38 3.32 4.96
N SER A 111 1.88 3.97 6.01
CA SER A 111 1.70 3.56 7.40
C SER A 111 1.11 4.66 8.29
N GLN A 112 0.94 5.86 7.73
CA GLN A 112 0.40 7.02 8.42
C GLN A 112 -1.10 6.91 8.69
N LEU A 113 -1.61 7.65 9.67
CA LEU A 113 -3.04 7.69 9.96
C LEU A 113 -3.85 8.30 8.80
N ASP A 114 -3.33 9.37 8.19
CA ASP A 114 -3.97 10.01 7.04
C ASP A 114 -3.59 9.28 5.73
N GLN A 115 -4.44 8.34 5.37
CA GLN A 115 -4.30 7.55 4.15
C GLN A 115 -4.58 8.33 2.85
N LYS A 116 -4.98 9.61 2.94
CA LYS A 116 -5.02 10.51 1.77
C LYS A 116 -3.62 10.98 1.36
N ALA A 117 -2.69 11.02 2.31
CA ALA A 117 -1.32 11.45 2.06
C ALA A 117 -0.50 10.36 1.34
N THR A 118 0.58 10.80 0.70
CA THR A 118 1.59 9.91 0.12
C THR A 118 2.45 9.29 1.22
N GLY A 119 2.80 8.01 1.08
CA GLY A 119 3.62 7.26 2.03
C GLY A 119 5.13 7.42 1.80
N TYR A 120 5.91 6.61 2.53
CA TYR A 120 7.36 6.45 2.35
C TYR A 120 7.65 5.70 1.05
N ARG A 121 8.81 5.93 0.45
CA ARG A 121 8.99 5.69 -0.98
C ARG A 121 10.42 5.26 -1.30
N TYR A 122 10.60 4.07 -1.89
CA TYR A 122 11.90 3.38 -2.04
C TYR A 122 12.21 2.85 -3.46
N ASN A 123 13.47 2.94 -3.90
CA ASN A 123 14.04 2.27 -5.09
C ASN A 123 15.38 1.59 -4.74
N ALA A 124 16.14 1.15 -5.75
CA ALA A 124 17.39 0.41 -5.55
C ALA A 124 18.58 1.27 -5.12
N GLU A 125 18.57 2.59 -5.35
CA GLU A 125 19.74 3.46 -5.15
C GLU A 125 19.60 4.40 -3.96
N VAL A 126 18.37 4.77 -3.58
CA VAL A 126 18.11 5.77 -2.54
C VAL A 126 16.95 5.30 -1.66
N LEU A 127 17.26 5.04 -0.38
CA LEU A 127 16.26 4.75 0.66
C LEU A 127 15.27 5.91 0.99
N PRO A 128 15.21 7.09 0.34
CA PRO A 128 14.13 8.03 0.66
C PRO A 128 13.28 8.68 -0.45
N VAL A 129 13.38 8.40 -1.76
CA VAL A 129 12.52 9.18 -2.70
C VAL A 129 12.06 8.44 -3.97
N CYS A 130 11.09 7.52 -3.84
CA CYS A 130 10.56 6.76 -4.99
C CYS A 130 9.10 6.32 -5.07
N HIS A 131 8.50 6.46 -6.25
CA HIS A 131 7.15 6.00 -6.53
C HIS A 131 7.04 4.55 -7.07
N VAL A 132 6.23 3.77 -6.34
CA VAL A 132 5.21 2.73 -6.72
C VAL A 132 5.48 1.22 -6.71
N ASN A 133 5.14 0.65 -5.54
CA ASN A 133 4.26 -0.50 -5.29
C ASN A 133 3.54 -0.13 -3.99
N ASP A 134 2.22 0.04 -3.98
CA ASP A 134 1.52 0.51 -2.78
C ASP A 134 1.38 -0.65 -1.78
N VAL A 135 2.29 -0.72 -0.80
CA VAL A 135 2.15 -1.51 0.41
C VAL A 135 1.50 -0.62 1.45
N GLU A 136 0.21 -0.83 1.65
CA GLU A 136 -0.50 -0.18 2.70
C GLU A 136 -0.45 -1.04 3.96
N VAL A 137 0.21 -0.53 4.98
CA VAL A 137 0.11 -1.04 6.33
C VAL A 137 -1.07 -0.30 6.93
N ASN A 138 -2.19 -0.97 7.13
CA ASN A 138 -3.38 -0.30 7.64
C ASN A 138 -3.24 -0.15 9.16
N PRO A 139 -2.95 1.05 9.72
CA PRO A 139 -2.97 1.25 11.16
C PRO A 139 -4.40 1.29 11.71
N GLY A 140 -5.42 1.02 10.86
CA GLY A 140 -6.85 1.10 11.15
C GLY A 140 -7.37 0.24 12.29
N ARG A 141 -6.48 -0.31 13.13
CA ARG A 141 -6.80 -0.93 14.40
C ARG A 141 -5.78 -0.72 15.52
N ALA A 142 -5.25 0.49 15.69
CA ALA A 142 -5.19 1.16 16.99
C ALA A 142 -4.60 2.57 16.84
N ILE A 143 -5.23 3.51 17.51
CA ILE A 143 -4.65 4.82 17.80
C ILE A 143 -3.69 4.62 18.99
N TYR A 144 -2.51 5.24 18.85
CA TYR A 144 -1.39 5.43 19.80
C TYR A 144 -0.41 4.27 20.00
#